data_AF-A0A7N6FIE1-F1
#
_entry.id   AF-A0A7N6FIE1-F1
#
_cell.length_a   1.000
_cell.length_b   1.000
_cell.length_c   1.000
_cell.angle_alpha   90.00
_cell.angle_beta   90.00
_cell.angle_gamma   90.00
#
_symmetry.space_group_name_H-M   'P 1'
#
loop_
_entity.id
_entity.type
_entity.pdbx_description
1 polymer ?
#
loop_
_entity_poly.entity_id
_entity_poly.type
_entity_poly.pdbx_seq_one_letter_code
_entity_poly.pdbx_strand_id
1 'polypeptide(L)'
;TGLRRLSFIMLLFHCSLTCMCVCVCFTAHCRYALGMEDNRIKDEAITASSQWYETTGPQYGRFNSEEGDGAWCPKGQLEPSDTQYLQVDLGRLTFLTVVGTQGRYARNSGNEYARAYRLNYSRDGVLWKSWRNRLGNAVIEGNKNAYQSVINDIHPPIITRYIRLIFREKLGEGQFGEVHLCEAEGLPEFLGEGSPLPDRDCLSVLVAVKQLRADATNQARNDFLKEIKIMSRLNDPNIIRLLCVCVTSDPLCMVTEYMENGDLNMFLSQREIESTLTHANNIPSVSLSDLLHMSVQIASGMKYLASLNFVHRDLATRNCLLDRRLTIKIADFGMSRNLYSSDYYRIQGRAVLPIRWMAWESILLGKFTTASDVWAFGVTLWEIFTLCKEQPYSLLSDEQVIENTGEFFRNQGRQIFLYAPPLCPPSLFELMMRCWRRDIPDRPTFEGLYQALRPHVNQ
;
A
#
# COMPACT_ATOMS: atom_id res chain seq x y z
N THR A 1 -10.91 -1.82 -16.80
CA THR A 1 -11.08 -2.43 -15.46
C THR A 1 -9.80 -3.14 -15.05
N GLY A 2 -8.80 -2.39 -14.58
CA GLY A 2 -7.50 -2.94 -14.18
C GLY A 2 -7.53 -3.47 -12.75
N LEU A 3 -8.14 -4.64 -12.54
CA LEU A 3 -7.98 -5.38 -11.30
C LEU A 3 -6.59 -6.01 -11.29
N ARG A 4 -5.67 -5.49 -10.46
CA ARG A 4 -4.41 -6.19 -10.17
C ARG A 4 -4.75 -7.44 -9.36
N ARG A 5 -4.83 -8.59 -10.04
CA ARG A 5 -4.98 -9.90 -9.40
C ARG A 5 -3.58 -10.48 -9.19
N LEU A 6 -3.44 -11.45 -8.29
CA LEU A 6 -2.18 -12.16 -8.12
C LEU A 6 -2.12 -13.25 -9.17
N SER A 7 -1.07 -13.23 -9.98
CA SER A 7 -0.83 -14.23 -11.00
C SER A 7 0.59 -14.72 -10.88
N PHE A 8 0.78 -16.04 -10.93
CA PHE A 8 2.06 -16.63 -10.59
C PHE A 8 2.47 -17.80 -11.46
N ILE A 9 3.77 -17.93 -11.51
CA ILE A 9 4.54 -18.93 -12.21
C ILE A 9 5.70 -19.39 -11.28
N MET A 10 5.93 -20.69 -11.13
CA MET A 10 6.92 -21.23 -10.18
C MET A 10 8.06 -22.00 -10.87
N LEU A 11 9.31 -21.80 -10.42
CA LEU A 11 10.48 -22.64 -10.75
C LEU A 11 11.04 -23.25 -9.45
N LEU A 12 11.44 -24.51 -9.46
CA LEU A 12 12.04 -25.15 -8.28
C LEU A 12 13.37 -25.80 -8.65
N PHE A 13 14.38 -25.74 -7.77
CA PHE A 13 15.65 -26.43 -7.95
C PHE A 13 16.01 -27.37 -6.79
N HIS A 14 16.75 -28.44 -7.10
CA HIS A 14 17.35 -29.37 -6.12
C HIS A 14 18.84 -29.59 -6.44
N CYS A 15 19.64 -29.84 -5.39
CA CYS A 15 21.03 -30.33 -5.51
C CYS A 15 21.09 -31.88 -5.47
N SER A 16 21.51 -32.57 -6.54
CA SER A 16 21.64 -34.04 -6.51
C SER A 16 22.91 -34.48 -5.76
N LEU A 17 22.80 -35.57 -4.99
CA LEU A 17 23.91 -36.17 -4.21
C LEU A 17 24.78 -37.15 -5.03
N THR A 18 24.71 -37.11 -6.37
CA THR A 18 25.44 -38.06 -7.24
C THR A 18 26.92 -37.74 -7.39
N CYS A 19 27.43 -36.65 -6.81
CA CYS A 19 28.86 -36.36 -6.84
C CYS A 19 29.58 -37.26 -5.80
N MET A 20 30.07 -38.42 -6.25
CA MET A 20 31.00 -39.27 -5.49
C MET A 20 32.38 -38.60 -5.39
N CYS A 21 32.46 -37.47 -4.71
CA CYS A 21 33.72 -36.99 -4.17
C CYS A 21 33.42 -36.35 -2.82
N VAL A 22 34.10 -36.85 -1.79
CA VAL A 22 34.11 -36.27 -0.43
C VAL A 22 34.73 -34.88 -0.52
N CYS A 23 33.92 -33.89 -0.86
CA CYS A 23 34.28 -32.50 -0.84
C CYS A 23 33.01 -31.70 -0.56
N VAL A 24 33.06 -30.91 0.50
CA VAL A 24 32.08 -29.91 0.94
C VAL A 24 31.11 -29.51 -0.18
N CYS A 25 29.82 -29.86 -0.04
CA CYS A 25 28.77 -29.41 -0.96
C CYS A 25 28.72 -27.87 -0.94
N PHE A 26 29.45 -27.24 -1.85
CA PHE A 26 29.23 -25.85 -2.20
C PHE A 26 27.86 -25.77 -2.90
N THR A 27 26.85 -25.28 -2.18
CA THR A 27 25.46 -25.08 -2.63
C THR A 27 25.32 -24.19 -3.89
N ALA A 28 26.41 -23.60 -4.37
CA ALA A 28 26.47 -22.72 -5.53
C ALA A 28 26.66 -23.44 -6.89
N HIS A 29 27.15 -24.69 -6.94
CA HIS A 29 27.65 -25.27 -8.20
C HIS A 29 26.78 -26.34 -8.89
N CYS A 30 25.72 -26.85 -8.24
CA CYS A 30 24.80 -27.82 -8.86
C CYS A 30 23.34 -27.56 -8.47
N ARG A 31 22.67 -26.65 -9.20
CA ARG A 31 21.22 -26.39 -9.08
C ARG A 31 20.52 -26.99 -10.29
N TYR A 32 19.70 -28.01 -10.11
CA TYR A 32 18.94 -28.63 -11.20
C TYR A 32 17.46 -28.28 -11.10
N ALA A 33 16.88 -27.77 -12.20
CA ALA A 33 15.46 -27.49 -12.26
C ALA A 33 14.67 -28.79 -12.04
N LEU A 34 13.62 -28.72 -11.23
CA LEU A 34 12.82 -29.87 -10.81
C LEU A 34 11.68 -30.21 -11.76
N GLY A 35 11.31 -29.29 -12.66
CA GLY A 35 10.43 -29.63 -13.77
C GLY A 35 9.20 -28.77 -14.00
N MET A 36 9.12 -27.59 -13.39
CA MET A 36 7.97 -26.71 -13.59
C MET A 36 7.92 -26.10 -15.00
N GLU A 37 9.08 -25.84 -15.60
CA GLU A 37 9.23 -25.24 -16.95
C GLU A 37 9.09 -26.26 -18.07
N ASP A 38 9.64 -27.47 -17.90
CA ASP A 38 9.79 -28.47 -18.94
C ASP A 38 8.85 -29.68 -18.77
N ASN A 39 7.81 -29.54 -17.95
CA ASN A 39 6.78 -30.55 -17.69
C ASN A 39 7.27 -31.85 -17.02
N ARG A 40 8.50 -31.89 -16.47
CA ARG A 40 8.93 -33.02 -15.62
C ARG A 40 8.11 -33.11 -14.32
N ILE A 41 7.65 -31.98 -13.79
CA ILE A 41 6.53 -31.94 -12.85
C ILE A 41 5.26 -31.87 -13.71
N LYS A 42 4.42 -32.90 -13.63
CA LYS A 42 3.19 -32.99 -14.43
C LYS A 42 2.05 -32.15 -13.84
N ASP A 43 1.03 -31.85 -14.65
CA ASP A 43 -0.10 -31.00 -14.23
C ASP A 43 -0.83 -31.58 -13.01
N GLU A 44 -0.94 -32.90 -12.91
CA GLU A 44 -1.62 -33.55 -11.78
C GLU A 44 -0.87 -33.36 -10.45
N ALA A 45 0.42 -33.02 -10.52
CA ALA A 45 1.25 -32.72 -9.37
C ALA A 45 1.13 -31.26 -8.92
N ILE A 46 0.46 -30.40 -9.70
CA ILE A 46 0.26 -28.98 -9.40
C ILE A 46 -1.23 -28.78 -9.04
N THR A 47 -1.48 -28.40 -7.79
CA THR A 47 -2.82 -28.19 -7.27
C THR A 47 -2.90 -26.80 -6.64
N ALA A 48 -4.10 -26.26 -6.49
CA ALA A 48 -4.29 -25.00 -5.81
C ALA A 48 -5.49 -25.06 -4.88
N SER A 49 -5.52 -24.15 -3.93
CA SER A 49 -6.68 -23.90 -3.07
C SER A 49 -7.93 -23.49 -3.86
N SER A 50 -7.75 -22.72 -4.93
CA SER A 50 -8.83 -22.22 -5.78
C SER A 50 -8.32 -21.75 -7.14
N GLN A 51 -9.20 -21.47 -8.09
CA GLN A 51 -8.85 -20.87 -9.39
C GLN A 51 -9.93 -19.88 -9.85
N TRP A 52 -9.51 -18.72 -10.37
CA TRP A 52 -10.39 -17.63 -10.84
C TRP A 52 -11.23 -18.02 -12.04
N TYR A 53 -10.56 -18.52 -13.05
CA TYR A 53 -11.11 -18.86 -14.33
C TYR A 53 -10.47 -20.15 -14.83
N GLU A 54 -11.13 -20.80 -15.79
CA GLU A 54 -10.65 -22.06 -16.37
C GLU A 54 -9.22 -21.93 -16.93
N THR A 55 -8.87 -20.78 -17.51
CA THR A 55 -7.53 -20.50 -18.08
C THR A 55 -6.49 -20.04 -17.04
N THR A 56 -6.86 -19.95 -15.77
CA THR A 56 -5.99 -19.51 -14.66
C THR A 56 -5.84 -20.57 -13.56
N GLY A 57 -6.12 -21.83 -13.90
CA GLY A 57 -5.88 -22.98 -13.04
C GLY A 57 -4.40 -23.21 -12.67
N PRO A 58 -4.13 -24.04 -11.66
CA PRO A 58 -2.77 -24.32 -11.16
C PRO A 58 -1.80 -24.78 -12.25
N GLN A 59 -2.27 -25.55 -13.23
CA GLN A 59 -1.48 -26.06 -14.35
C GLN A 59 -0.89 -24.96 -15.24
N TYR A 60 -1.50 -23.77 -15.26
CA TYR A 60 -1.00 -22.62 -16.00
C TYR A 60 0.05 -21.80 -15.21
N GLY A 61 0.31 -22.15 -13.95
CA GLY A 61 1.33 -21.53 -13.10
C GLY A 61 2.77 -22.04 -13.33
N ARG A 62 3.14 -22.32 -14.59
CA ARG A 62 4.42 -22.92 -14.98
C ARG A 62 5.46 -21.89 -15.43
N PHE A 63 6.73 -22.14 -15.10
CA PHE A 63 7.83 -21.23 -15.44
C PHE A 63 7.98 -21.02 -16.93
N ASN A 64 8.12 -19.75 -17.35
CA ASN A 64 8.26 -19.36 -18.75
C ASN A 64 7.17 -19.93 -19.68
N SER A 65 5.93 -20.12 -19.18
CA SER A 65 4.80 -20.56 -19.99
C SER A 65 3.75 -19.46 -20.12
N GLU A 66 3.22 -19.29 -21.33
CA GLU A 66 2.08 -18.42 -21.64
C GLU A 66 0.80 -19.23 -21.93
N GLU A 67 0.79 -20.53 -21.65
CA GLU A 67 -0.42 -21.34 -21.85
C GLU A 67 -1.56 -20.87 -20.94
N GLY A 68 -2.80 -20.94 -21.45
CA GLY A 68 -3.95 -20.34 -20.78
C GLY A 68 -3.80 -18.82 -20.66
N ASP A 69 -3.93 -18.31 -19.44
CA ASP A 69 -3.68 -16.91 -19.09
C ASP A 69 -2.22 -16.68 -18.64
N GLY A 70 -1.35 -17.69 -18.73
CA GLY A 70 0.08 -17.60 -18.38
C GLY A 70 0.34 -17.46 -16.89
N ALA A 71 -0.58 -17.94 -16.04
CA ALA A 71 -0.40 -17.98 -14.60
C ALA A 71 -1.56 -18.70 -13.88
N TRP A 72 -1.28 -19.14 -12.65
CA TRP A 72 -2.34 -19.44 -11.70
C TRP A 72 -2.88 -18.15 -11.05
N CYS A 73 -4.21 -18.01 -10.96
CA CYS A 73 -4.90 -16.94 -10.26
C CYS A 73 -5.96 -17.52 -9.30
N PRO A 74 -6.01 -17.17 -8.01
CA PRO A 74 -7.01 -17.67 -7.07
C PRO A 74 -8.43 -17.13 -7.34
N LYS A 75 -9.47 -17.91 -6.97
CA LYS A 75 -10.89 -17.64 -7.22
C LYS A 75 -11.48 -16.45 -6.47
N GLY A 76 -10.90 -16.09 -5.33
CA GLY A 76 -11.31 -14.94 -4.55
C GLY A 76 -10.42 -13.73 -4.79
N GLN A 77 -11.02 -12.55 -4.94
CA GLN A 77 -10.40 -11.38 -4.33
C GLN A 77 -10.55 -11.59 -2.82
N LEU A 78 -9.44 -11.82 -2.11
CA LEU A 78 -9.42 -11.71 -0.64
C LEU A 78 -10.12 -12.85 0.13
N GLU A 79 -9.78 -14.11 -0.19
CA GLU A 79 -9.90 -15.23 0.77
C GLU A 79 -8.56 -15.37 1.52
N PRO A 80 -8.50 -15.96 2.73
CA PRO A 80 -7.46 -15.66 3.71
C PRO A 80 -6.03 -15.76 3.15
N SER A 81 -5.16 -14.84 3.57
CA SER A 81 -3.73 -14.82 3.17
C SER A 81 -2.94 -16.09 3.51
N ASP A 82 -3.57 -17.06 4.18
CA ASP A 82 -3.03 -18.38 4.54
C ASP A 82 -3.78 -19.58 3.95
N THR A 83 -4.92 -19.38 3.28
CA THR A 83 -5.69 -20.45 2.62
C THR A 83 -5.43 -20.50 1.12
N GLN A 84 -5.07 -19.36 0.51
CA GLN A 84 -4.75 -19.34 -0.91
C GLN A 84 -3.31 -19.78 -1.16
N TYR A 85 -3.17 -20.98 -1.73
CA TYR A 85 -1.87 -21.56 -2.03
C TYR A 85 -1.82 -22.21 -3.41
N LEU A 86 -0.64 -22.14 -4.01
CA LEU A 86 -0.22 -23.06 -5.07
C LEU A 86 0.58 -24.18 -4.42
N GLN A 87 0.13 -25.41 -4.59
CA GLN A 87 0.74 -26.62 -4.04
C GLN A 87 1.39 -27.45 -5.14
N VAL A 88 2.59 -27.96 -4.87
CA VAL A 88 3.28 -28.90 -5.76
C VAL A 88 3.72 -30.15 -5.01
N ASP A 89 3.37 -31.31 -5.56
CA ASP A 89 3.91 -32.62 -5.17
C ASP A 89 5.15 -32.92 -6.01
N LEU A 90 6.30 -33.06 -5.36
CA LEU A 90 7.57 -33.36 -6.01
C LEU A 90 7.74 -34.86 -6.29
N GLY A 91 6.76 -35.68 -5.92
CA GLY A 91 6.70 -37.14 -6.08
C GLY A 91 7.63 -37.91 -5.13
N ARG A 92 8.74 -37.28 -4.70
CA ARG A 92 9.72 -37.85 -3.78
C ARG A 92 10.27 -36.78 -2.84
N LEU A 93 10.84 -37.23 -1.72
CA LEU A 93 11.59 -36.35 -0.82
C LEU A 93 12.74 -35.70 -1.59
N THR A 94 12.73 -34.38 -1.58
CA THR A 94 13.56 -33.49 -2.39
C THR A 94 14.24 -32.50 -1.47
N PHE A 95 15.55 -32.33 -1.62
CA PHE A 95 16.32 -31.26 -1.00
C PHE A 95 16.13 -29.97 -1.79
N LEU A 96 15.11 -29.20 -1.42
CA LEU A 96 14.76 -27.94 -2.05
C LEU A 96 15.65 -26.82 -1.50
N THR A 97 16.37 -26.17 -2.41
CA THR A 97 17.33 -25.10 -2.09
C THR A 97 16.93 -23.75 -2.66
N VAL A 98 16.09 -23.71 -3.70
CA VAL A 98 15.74 -22.48 -4.42
C VAL A 98 14.28 -22.52 -4.88
N VAL A 99 13.61 -21.38 -4.75
CA VAL A 99 12.29 -21.11 -5.33
C VAL A 99 12.40 -19.92 -6.27
N GLY A 100 11.96 -20.09 -7.51
CA GLY A 100 11.84 -19.05 -8.51
C GLY A 100 10.39 -18.65 -8.74
N THR A 101 10.17 -17.37 -9.02
CA THR A 101 8.86 -16.74 -9.10
C THR A 101 8.78 -15.83 -10.32
N GLN A 102 7.65 -15.82 -11.02
CA GLN A 102 7.42 -14.93 -12.17
C GLN A 102 5.97 -14.44 -12.15
N GLY A 103 5.77 -13.20 -12.62
CA GLY A 103 4.44 -12.63 -12.79
C GLY A 103 3.80 -13.01 -14.12
N ARG A 104 2.55 -12.63 -14.32
CA ARG A 104 1.81 -12.84 -15.56
C ARG A 104 2.08 -11.73 -16.54
N TYR A 105 2.81 -12.05 -17.60
CA TYR A 105 3.04 -11.16 -18.73
C TYR A 105 2.38 -11.73 -20.00
N ALA A 106 1.12 -12.15 -19.90
CA ALA A 106 0.41 -12.77 -21.03
C ALA A 106 0.28 -11.78 -22.21
N ARG A 107 1.00 -12.02 -23.31
CA ARG A 107 0.92 -11.28 -24.58
C ARG A 107 0.99 -9.75 -24.43
N ASN A 108 1.86 -9.22 -23.55
CA ASN A 108 1.98 -7.79 -23.20
C ASN A 108 0.73 -7.16 -22.54
N SER A 109 -0.22 -7.96 -22.04
CA SER A 109 -1.48 -7.47 -21.44
C SER A 109 -1.61 -7.71 -19.93
N GLY A 110 -0.86 -8.67 -19.38
CA GLY A 110 -0.84 -8.97 -17.94
C GLY A 110 0.13 -8.06 -17.17
N ASN A 111 -0.26 -7.64 -15.98
CA ASN A 111 0.57 -6.85 -15.04
C ASN A 111 0.44 -7.35 -13.59
N GLU A 112 0.07 -8.62 -13.44
CA GLU A 112 -0.20 -9.27 -12.17
C GLU A 112 1.02 -10.04 -11.67
N TYR A 113 1.39 -9.87 -10.40
CA TYR A 113 2.55 -10.55 -9.82
C TYR A 113 2.49 -10.57 -8.29
N ALA A 114 3.06 -11.60 -7.66
CA ALA A 114 3.15 -11.66 -6.21
C ALA A 114 4.42 -10.99 -5.67
N ARG A 115 4.23 -10.02 -4.77
CA ARG A 115 5.30 -9.24 -4.15
C ARG A 115 5.99 -9.93 -2.98
N ALA A 116 5.26 -10.80 -2.29
CA ALA A 116 5.77 -11.56 -1.15
C ALA A 116 4.97 -12.84 -0.96
N TYR A 117 5.62 -13.86 -0.40
CA TYR A 117 5.01 -15.15 -0.13
C TYR A 117 5.67 -15.83 1.08
N ARG A 118 5.00 -16.84 1.63
CA ARG A 118 5.54 -17.77 2.62
C ARG A 118 5.57 -19.16 2.02
N LEU A 119 6.47 -19.99 2.54
CA LEU A 119 6.65 -21.37 2.10
C LEU A 119 6.24 -22.32 3.22
N ASN A 120 5.17 -23.08 3.01
CA ASN A 120 4.84 -24.23 3.83
C ASN A 120 5.31 -25.51 3.13
N TYR A 121 5.78 -26.49 3.88
CA TYR A 121 6.32 -27.72 3.33
C TYR A 121 5.93 -28.94 4.18
N SER A 122 5.80 -30.09 3.52
CA SER A 122 5.41 -31.34 4.17
C SER A 122 6.09 -32.54 3.53
N ARG A 123 6.43 -33.53 4.34
CA ARG A 123 7.03 -34.80 3.88
C ARG A 123 5.97 -35.85 3.55
N ASP A 124 4.78 -35.73 4.14
CA ASP A 124 3.71 -36.73 4.12
C ASP A 124 2.37 -36.18 3.60
N GLY A 125 2.26 -34.86 3.40
CA GLY A 125 1.03 -34.18 2.99
C GLY A 125 0.05 -33.92 4.15
N VAL A 126 0.35 -34.41 5.35
CA VAL A 126 -0.50 -34.33 6.54
C VAL A 126 0.07 -33.31 7.52
N LEU A 127 1.33 -33.45 7.92
CA LEU A 127 2.00 -32.52 8.82
C LEU A 127 2.70 -31.42 8.01
N TRP A 128 2.21 -30.19 8.15
CA TRP A 128 2.76 -29.02 7.47
C TRP A 128 3.63 -28.20 8.41
N LYS A 129 4.79 -27.77 7.91
CA LYS A 129 5.71 -26.86 8.59
C LYS A 129 5.86 -25.58 7.79
N SER A 130 5.90 -24.44 8.48
CA SER A 130 6.24 -23.16 7.86
C SER A 130 7.74 -22.94 7.88
N TRP A 131 8.30 -22.62 6.72
CA TRP A 131 9.71 -22.28 6.60
C TRP A 131 9.99 -20.91 7.25
N ARG A 132 11.15 -20.81 7.90
CA ARG A 132 11.70 -19.59 8.47
C ARG A 132 13.20 -19.55 8.23
N ASN A 133 13.74 -18.37 7.95
CA ASN A 133 15.18 -18.18 7.88
C ASN A 133 15.84 -18.27 9.27
N ARG A 134 17.17 -18.18 9.34
CA ARG A 134 17.94 -18.24 10.61
C ARG A 134 17.62 -17.11 11.59
N LEU A 135 17.01 -16.02 11.11
CA LEU A 135 16.58 -14.87 11.91
C LEU A 135 15.11 -15.00 12.36
N GLY A 136 14.41 -16.07 11.98
CA GLY A 136 13.00 -16.30 12.30
C GLY A 136 11.99 -15.73 11.30
N ASN A 137 12.45 -15.05 10.24
CA ASN A 137 11.58 -14.44 9.23
C ASN A 137 10.96 -15.52 8.33
N ALA A 138 9.64 -15.47 8.15
CA ALA A 138 8.88 -16.44 7.36
C ALA A 138 8.50 -15.94 5.95
N VAL A 139 8.70 -14.64 5.69
CA VAL A 139 8.31 -13.98 4.43
C VAL A 139 9.50 -13.96 3.48
N ILE A 140 9.24 -14.33 2.23
CA ILE A 140 10.19 -14.32 1.10
C ILE A 140 9.70 -13.28 0.10
N GLU A 141 10.60 -12.42 -0.37
CA GLU A 141 10.30 -11.40 -1.38
C GLU A 141 10.05 -12.05 -2.74
N GLY A 142 9.01 -11.61 -3.43
CA GLY A 142 8.64 -12.05 -4.77
C GLY A 142 9.02 -11.04 -5.84
N ASN A 143 8.14 -10.89 -6.83
CA ASN A 143 8.37 -10.09 -8.02
C ASN A 143 8.08 -8.59 -7.77
N LYS A 144 8.83 -7.72 -8.46
CA LYS A 144 8.61 -6.25 -8.47
C LYS A 144 7.83 -5.77 -9.69
N ASN A 145 7.73 -6.61 -10.72
CA ASN A 145 7.01 -6.39 -11.97
C ASN A 145 6.56 -7.74 -12.54
N ALA A 146 5.74 -7.72 -13.59
CA ALA A 146 5.18 -8.92 -14.16
C ALA A 146 6.14 -9.71 -15.09
N TYR A 147 7.20 -9.08 -15.61
CA TYR A 147 8.03 -9.64 -16.68
C TYR A 147 9.38 -10.21 -16.21
N GLN A 148 9.92 -9.76 -15.08
CA GLN A 148 11.16 -10.29 -14.51
C GLN A 148 10.88 -11.47 -13.60
N SER A 149 11.67 -12.53 -13.76
CA SER A 149 11.74 -13.61 -12.79
C SER A 149 12.60 -13.25 -11.58
N VAL A 150 12.21 -13.73 -10.40
CA VAL A 150 12.95 -13.55 -9.15
C VAL A 150 13.30 -14.93 -8.60
N ILE A 151 14.56 -15.15 -8.25
CA ILE A 151 15.07 -16.42 -7.73
C ILE A 151 15.50 -16.20 -6.28
N ASN A 152 14.91 -16.96 -5.37
CA ASN A 152 15.18 -16.87 -3.94
C ASN A 152 15.85 -18.14 -3.41
N ASP A 153 16.95 -17.94 -2.72
CA ASP A 153 17.75 -18.97 -2.07
C ASP A 153 17.16 -19.32 -0.69
N ILE A 154 16.71 -20.57 -0.53
CA ILE A 154 16.04 -21.05 0.69
C ILE A 154 17.10 -21.47 1.72
N HIS A 155 17.36 -20.60 2.70
CA HIS A 155 18.34 -20.82 3.78
C HIS A 155 17.68 -20.72 5.18
N PRO A 156 17.49 -21.84 5.89
CA PRO A 156 18.04 -23.18 5.62
C PRO A 156 17.29 -23.94 4.52
N PRO A 157 17.97 -24.79 3.73
CA PRO A 157 17.33 -25.65 2.74
C PRO A 157 16.45 -26.71 3.41
N ILE A 158 15.43 -27.18 2.70
CA ILE A 158 14.42 -28.10 3.25
C ILE A 158 14.41 -29.45 2.52
N ILE A 159 14.20 -30.54 3.27
CA ILE A 159 13.88 -31.85 2.69
C ILE A 159 12.37 -32.02 2.74
N THR A 160 11.72 -32.00 1.57
CA THR A 160 10.25 -32.03 1.46
C THR A 160 9.77 -32.80 0.26
N ARG A 161 8.53 -33.29 0.29
CA ARG A 161 7.83 -33.83 -0.89
C ARG A 161 6.80 -32.83 -1.40
N TYR A 162 6.07 -32.20 -0.50
CA TYR A 162 5.03 -31.23 -0.81
C TYR A 162 5.49 -29.84 -0.45
N ILE A 163 5.13 -28.87 -1.28
CA ILE A 163 5.30 -27.45 -0.98
C ILE A 163 4.00 -26.70 -1.22
N ARG A 164 3.78 -25.64 -0.44
CA ARG A 164 2.71 -24.66 -0.60
C ARG A 164 3.31 -23.27 -0.59
N LEU A 165 3.14 -22.53 -1.69
CA LEU A 165 3.42 -21.11 -1.75
C LEU A 165 2.17 -20.36 -1.33
N ILE A 166 2.26 -19.63 -0.22
CA ILE A 166 1.17 -18.91 0.42
C ILE A 166 1.41 -17.42 0.23
N PHE A 167 0.54 -16.75 -0.49
CA PHE A 167 0.77 -15.37 -0.91
C PHE A 167 0.39 -14.39 0.19
N ARG A 168 1.28 -13.42 0.45
CA ARG A 168 1.03 -12.34 1.40
C ARG A 168 0.97 -11.04 0.62
N GLU A 169 -0.18 -10.38 0.67
CA GLU A 169 -0.28 -9.02 0.16
C GLU A 169 0.31 -8.05 1.17
N LYS A 170 1.58 -7.72 0.96
CA LYS A 170 2.23 -6.56 1.60
C LYS A 170 1.67 -5.32 0.92
N LEU A 171 0.82 -4.59 1.63
CA LEU A 171 0.26 -3.31 1.20
C LEU A 171 1.34 -2.25 1.10
N GLY A 172 2.29 -2.26 2.05
CA GLY A 172 3.39 -1.30 2.05
C GLY A 172 4.43 -1.58 3.12
N GLU A 173 5.46 -0.73 3.13
CA GLU A 173 6.50 -0.68 4.14
C GLU A 173 6.67 0.76 4.58
N GLY A 174 6.58 1.01 5.88
CA GLY A 174 6.71 2.34 6.45
C GLY A 174 7.82 2.46 7.48
N GLN A 175 7.87 3.64 8.11
CA GLN A 175 8.87 4.03 9.12
C GLN A 175 9.07 2.99 10.24
N PHE A 176 8.02 2.27 10.62
CA PHE A 176 8.04 1.32 11.75
C PHE A 176 8.12 -0.14 11.33
N GLY A 177 7.81 -0.48 10.08
CA GLY A 177 7.64 -1.86 9.67
C GLY A 177 6.74 -2.05 8.46
N GLU A 178 6.10 -3.21 8.40
CA GLU A 178 5.34 -3.65 7.23
C GLU A 178 3.85 -3.51 7.49
N VAL A 179 3.10 -3.31 6.40
CA VAL A 179 1.63 -3.33 6.44
C VAL A 179 1.13 -4.43 5.56
N HIS A 180 0.30 -5.29 6.15
CA HIS A 180 -0.25 -6.47 5.51
C HIS A 180 -1.74 -6.33 5.37
N LEU A 181 -2.27 -6.86 4.27
CA LEU A 181 -3.69 -7.15 4.18
C LEU A 181 -3.96 -8.49 4.86
N CYS A 182 -4.85 -8.48 5.85
CA CYS A 182 -5.25 -9.66 6.59
C CYS A 182 -6.77 -9.79 6.60
N GLU A 183 -7.22 -10.99 6.91
CA GLU A 183 -8.61 -11.29 7.20
C GLU A 183 -8.72 -11.61 8.70
N ALA A 184 -9.70 -11.01 9.36
CA ALA A 184 -9.92 -11.10 10.79
C ALA A 184 -11.24 -11.83 11.06
N GLU A 185 -11.14 -13.10 11.43
CA GLU A 185 -12.27 -13.93 11.86
C GLU A 185 -12.76 -13.53 13.25
N GLY A 186 -14.08 -13.47 13.45
CA GLY A 186 -14.69 -13.14 14.76
C GLY A 186 -14.51 -11.69 15.21
N LEU A 187 -13.91 -10.83 14.37
CA LEU A 187 -13.75 -9.42 14.68
C LEU A 187 -15.08 -8.67 14.88
N PRO A 188 -16.15 -8.92 14.09
CA PRO A 188 -17.45 -8.29 14.33
C PRO A 188 -18.03 -8.61 15.72
N GLU A 189 -17.88 -9.85 16.19
CA GLU A 189 -18.31 -10.29 17.52
C GLU A 189 -17.46 -9.64 18.61
N PHE A 190 -16.14 -9.56 18.40
CA PHE A 190 -15.20 -8.90 19.32
C PHE A 190 -15.48 -7.40 19.48
N LEU A 191 -15.84 -6.71 18.39
CA LEU A 191 -16.12 -5.28 18.41
C LEU A 191 -17.52 -4.94 18.97
N GLY A 192 -18.45 -5.90 18.98
CA GLY A 192 -19.79 -5.76 19.57
C GLY A 192 -20.80 -4.98 18.72
N GLU A 193 -21.99 -4.74 19.29
CA GLU A 193 -23.06 -3.99 18.62
C GLU A 193 -22.65 -2.52 18.38
N GLY A 194 -22.58 -2.13 17.11
CA GLY A 194 -22.13 -0.79 16.69
C GLY A 194 -20.81 -0.79 15.90
N SER A 195 -20.27 -1.97 15.56
CA SER A 195 -19.06 -2.08 14.74
C SER A 195 -19.19 -1.31 13.42
N PRO A 196 -18.15 -0.57 12.97
CA PRO A 196 -18.17 0.20 11.72
C PRO A 196 -18.05 -0.67 10.45
N LEU A 197 -18.07 -2.00 10.60
CA LEU A 197 -17.79 -2.93 9.51
C LEU A 197 -19.01 -3.10 8.59
N PRO A 198 -18.82 -3.13 7.26
CA PRO A 198 -19.90 -3.00 6.28
C PRO A 198 -20.77 -4.25 6.10
N ASP A 199 -20.47 -5.37 6.76
CA ASP A 199 -21.26 -6.60 6.62
C ASP A 199 -21.21 -7.43 7.91
N ARG A 200 -22.35 -7.62 8.58
CA ARG A 200 -22.45 -8.44 9.80
C ARG A 200 -22.62 -9.92 9.51
N ASP A 201 -23.00 -10.28 8.29
CA ASP A 201 -23.26 -11.67 7.89
C ASP A 201 -21.98 -12.41 7.49
N CYS A 202 -20.85 -11.70 7.36
CA CYS A 202 -19.53 -12.28 7.15
C CYS A 202 -18.83 -12.55 8.49
N LEU A 203 -18.48 -13.82 8.74
CA LEU A 203 -17.70 -14.25 9.90
C LEU A 203 -16.28 -13.66 9.93
N SER A 204 -15.81 -13.12 8.81
CA SER A 204 -14.46 -12.63 8.60
C SER A 204 -14.44 -11.30 7.85
N VAL A 205 -13.53 -10.40 8.22
CA VAL A 205 -13.45 -9.06 7.65
C VAL A 205 -12.02 -8.69 7.29
N LEU A 206 -11.85 -8.02 6.16
CA LEU A 206 -10.55 -7.56 5.70
C LEU A 206 -10.07 -6.35 6.46
N VAL A 207 -8.80 -6.39 6.87
CA VAL A 207 -8.16 -5.40 7.71
C VAL A 207 -6.74 -5.13 7.25
N ALA A 208 -6.26 -3.90 7.46
CA ALA A 208 -4.86 -3.58 7.30
C ALA A 208 -4.14 -3.74 8.65
N VAL A 209 -3.09 -4.56 8.68
CA VAL A 209 -2.30 -4.84 9.88
C VAL A 209 -0.92 -4.22 9.73
N LYS A 210 -0.67 -3.16 10.48
CA LYS A 210 0.64 -2.53 10.59
C LYS A 210 1.43 -3.22 11.70
N GLN A 211 2.54 -3.85 11.34
CA GLN A 211 3.39 -4.62 12.23
C GLN A 211 4.73 -3.91 12.44
N LEU A 212 5.14 -3.74 13.70
CA LEU A 212 6.46 -3.23 14.06
C LEU A 212 7.55 -4.28 13.72
N ARG A 213 8.69 -3.85 13.16
CA ARG A 213 9.79 -4.78 12.86
C ARG A 213 10.41 -5.36 14.13
N ALA A 214 10.91 -6.59 14.03
CA ALA A 214 11.61 -7.25 15.13
C ALA A 214 12.92 -6.55 15.51
N ASP A 215 13.57 -5.87 14.57
CA ASP A 215 14.81 -5.10 14.77
C ASP A 215 14.57 -3.62 15.09
N ALA A 216 13.31 -3.22 15.36
CA ALA A 216 12.97 -1.83 15.64
C ALA A 216 13.68 -1.32 16.91
N THR A 217 14.20 -0.09 16.83
CA THR A 217 14.81 0.58 17.99
C THR A 217 13.78 0.86 19.09
N ASN A 218 14.23 1.04 20.34
CA ASN A 218 13.36 1.45 21.44
C ASN A 218 12.60 2.76 21.14
N GLN A 219 13.24 3.67 20.39
CA GLN A 219 12.58 4.91 19.95
C GLN A 219 11.44 4.62 18.97
N ALA A 220 11.68 3.78 17.95
CA ALA A 220 10.65 3.38 17.00
C ALA A 220 9.49 2.63 17.69
N ARG A 221 9.78 1.77 18.68
CA ARG A 221 8.76 1.11 19.50
C ARG A 221 7.92 2.12 20.28
N ASN A 222 8.57 3.09 20.93
CA ASN A 222 7.87 4.14 21.68
C ASN A 222 6.98 5.00 20.78
N ASP A 223 7.46 5.35 19.59
CA ASP A 223 6.70 6.15 18.63
C ASP A 223 5.51 5.36 18.07
N PHE A 224 5.67 4.05 17.81
CA PHE A 224 4.57 3.15 17.45
C PHE A 224 3.47 3.09 18.52
N LEU A 225 3.86 2.99 19.81
CA LEU A 225 2.91 2.99 20.93
C LEU A 225 2.23 4.35 21.13
N LYS A 226 2.91 5.47 20.82
CA LYS A 226 2.29 6.80 20.81
C LYS A 226 1.25 6.90 19.69
N GLU A 227 1.55 6.40 18.50
CA GLU A 227 0.63 6.35 17.36
C GLU A 227 -0.65 5.58 17.73
N ILE A 228 -0.52 4.40 18.34
CA ILE A 228 -1.65 3.62 18.87
C ILE A 228 -2.51 4.45 19.84
N LYS A 229 -1.87 5.12 20.81
CA LYS A 229 -2.60 5.93 21.80
C LYS A 229 -3.35 7.09 21.16
N ILE A 230 -2.78 7.72 20.14
CA ILE A 230 -3.43 8.79 19.38
C ILE A 230 -4.64 8.21 18.64
N MET A 231 -4.42 7.17 17.82
CA MET A 231 -5.46 6.58 16.97
C MET A 231 -6.63 5.99 17.78
N SER A 232 -6.37 5.48 18.98
CA SER A 232 -7.43 4.96 19.88
C SER A 232 -8.46 6.01 20.31
N ARG A 233 -8.15 7.30 20.16
CA ARG A 233 -9.04 8.42 20.52
C ARG A 233 -9.79 9.00 19.32
N LEU A 234 -9.45 8.57 18.10
CA LEU A 234 -10.00 9.13 16.87
C LEU A 234 -11.20 8.29 16.42
N ASN A 235 -12.33 8.96 16.24
CA ASN A 235 -13.58 8.36 15.80
C ASN A 235 -14.37 9.36 14.95
N ASP A 236 -14.15 9.30 13.65
CA ASP A 236 -14.81 10.11 12.63
C ASP A 236 -14.91 9.30 11.33
N PRO A 237 -15.97 9.44 10.52
CA PRO A 237 -16.10 8.70 9.25
C PRO A 237 -14.96 8.96 8.27
N ASN A 238 -14.33 10.14 8.30
CA ASN A 238 -13.26 10.54 7.39
C ASN A 238 -11.85 10.47 8.01
N ILE A 239 -11.70 9.79 9.14
CA ILE A 239 -10.40 9.44 9.74
C ILE A 239 -10.29 7.91 9.80
N ILE A 240 -9.09 7.37 9.54
CA ILE A 240 -8.87 5.93 9.57
C ILE A 240 -9.15 5.36 10.97
N ARG A 241 -9.98 4.31 11.06
CA ARG A 241 -10.36 3.72 12.34
C ARG A 241 -9.35 2.68 12.78
N LEU A 242 -8.90 2.80 14.04
CA LEU A 242 -8.25 1.72 14.76
C LEU A 242 -9.30 0.71 15.23
N LEU A 243 -9.23 -0.52 14.75
CA LEU A 243 -10.16 -1.60 15.11
C LEU A 243 -9.67 -2.33 16.37
N CYS A 244 -8.41 -2.77 16.38
CA CYS A 244 -7.80 -3.40 17.54
C CYS A 244 -6.26 -3.30 17.50
N VAL A 245 -5.60 -3.77 18.56
CA VAL A 245 -4.15 -3.78 18.69
C VAL A 245 -3.65 -5.09 19.31
N CYS A 246 -2.47 -5.53 18.90
CA CYS A 246 -1.74 -6.63 19.52
C CYS A 246 -0.50 -6.05 20.20
N VAL A 247 -0.56 -5.81 21.51
CA VAL A 247 0.52 -5.14 22.26
C VAL A 247 1.05 -5.91 23.48
N THR A 248 0.48 -7.08 23.76
CA THR A 248 0.86 -7.92 24.90
C THR A 248 2.16 -8.70 24.67
N SER A 249 2.49 -9.00 23.41
CA SER A 249 3.69 -9.72 23.01
C SER A 249 4.15 -9.25 21.62
N ASP A 250 5.42 -9.45 21.31
CA ASP A 250 5.94 -9.15 19.98
C ASP A 250 5.48 -10.19 18.94
N PRO A 251 5.31 -9.76 17.66
CA PRO A 251 5.46 -8.39 17.18
C PRO A 251 4.26 -7.50 17.55
N LEU A 252 4.53 -6.21 17.84
CA LEU A 252 3.46 -5.24 18.07
C LEU A 252 2.70 -4.97 16.78
N CYS A 253 1.37 -5.06 16.84
CA CYS A 253 0.49 -4.83 15.69
C CYS A 253 -0.60 -3.81 15.99
N MET A 254 -0.97 -3.07 14.95
CA MET A 254 -2.11 -2.19 14.89
C MET A 254 -3.01 -2.65 13.74
N VAL A 255 -4.30 -2.81 13.99
CA VAL A 255 -5.28 -3.32 13.01
C VAL A 255 -6.28 -2.22 12.69
N THR A 256 -6.39 -1.84 11.42
CA THR A 256 -7.30 -0.81 10.92
C THR A 256 -8.23 -1.35 9.85
N GLU A 257 -9.25 -0.56 9.50
CA GLU A 257 -10.06 -0.82 8.31
C GLU A 257 -9.17 -0.95 7.06
N TYR A 258 -9.54 -1.85 6.15
CA TYR A 258 -8.90 -1.95 4.84
C TYR A 258 -9.60 -1.02 3.85
N MET A 259 -8.79 -0.28 3.08
CA MET A 259 -9.24 0.71 2.10
C MET A 259 -8.86 0.22 0.70
N GLU A 260 -9.82 -0.37 -0.02
CA GLU A 260 -9.54 -1.24 -1.17
C GLU A 260 -9.00 -0.52 -2.40
N ASN A 261 -9.21 0.79 -2.50
CA ASN A 261 -8.71 1.60 -3.59
C ASN A 261 -7.32 2.21 -3.30
N GLY A 262 -6.73 1.92 -2.13
CA GLY A 262 -5.42 2.41 -1.74
C GLY A 262 -5.41 3.91 -1.44
N ASP A 263 -4.27 4.57 -1.67
CA ASP A 263 -4.12 6.01 -1.44
C ASP A 263 -4.64 6.86 -2.61
N LEU A 264 -5.07 8.08 -2.29
CA LEU A 264 -5.69 9.02 -3.22
C LEU A 264 -4.74 9.49 -4.32
N ASN A 265 -3.44 9.59 -4.01
CA ASN A 265 -2.45 10.02 -4.99
C ASN A 265 -2.33 8.99 -6.14
N MET A 266 -2.13 7.72 -5.79
CA MET A 266 -2.07 6.62 -6.74
C MET A 266 -3.40 6.42 -7.46
N PHE A 267 -4.52 6.61 -6.77
CA PHE A 267 -5.85 6.48 -7.35
C PHE A 267 -6.14 7.53 -8.43
N LEU A 268 -5.83 8.80 -8.18
CA LEU A 268 -6.09 9.89 -9.14
C LEU A 268 -5.08 9.93 -10.30
N SER A 269 -3.79 9.65 -10.03
CA SER A 269 -2.74 9.69 -11.08
C SER A 269 -2.98 8.70 -12.22
N GLN A 270 -3.71 7.62 -11.95
CA GLN A 270 -4.07 6.58 -12.94
C GLN A 270 -5.37 6.87 -13.70
N ARG A 271 -5.99 8.04 -13.50
CA ARG A 271 -7.28 8.39 -14.10
C ARG A 271 -7.19 9.62 -14.98
N GLU A 272 -8.17 9.74 -15.86
CA GLU A 272 -8.43 10.93 -16.67
C GLU A 272 -9.75 11.58 -16.26
N ILE A 273 -10.01 12.80 -16.72
CA ILE A 273 -11.32 13.42 -16.50
C ILE A 273 -12.38 12.77 -17.38
N GLU A 274 -13.52 12.52 -16.77
CA GLU A 274 -14.68 11.96 -17.42
C GLU A 274 -15.10 12.79 -18.63
N SER A 275 -15.15 12.13 -19.78
CA SER A 275 -15.58 12.70 -21.05
C SER A 275 -16.24 11.62 -21.92
N THR A 276 -16.86 12.02 -23.04
CA THR A 276 -17.40 11.06 -24.02
C THR A 276 -16.31 10.11 -24.56
N LEU A 277 -15.08 10.60 -24.68
CA LEU A 277 -13.93 9.82 -25.16
C LEU A 277 -13.48 8.77 -24.15
N THR A 278 -13.46 9.10 -22.85
CA THR A 278 -13.06 8.13 -21.82
C THR A 278 -14.08 7.00 -21.70
N HIS A 279 -15.37 7.33 -21.80
CA HIS A 279 -16.46 6.34 -21.84
C HIS A 279 -16.36 5.41 -23.04
N ALA A 280 -16.23 5.97 -24.25
CA ALA A 280 -16.17 5.18 -25.48
C ALA A 280 -14.98 4.19 -25.49
N ASN A 281 -13.90 4.51 -24.80
CA ASN A 281 -12.66 3.73 -24.77
C ASN A 281 -12.42 2.97 -23.45
N ASN A 282 -13.39 2.96 -22.52
CA ASN A 282 -13.24 2.33 -21.19
C ASN A 282 -11.99 2.78 -20.41
N ILE A 283 -11.59 4.04 -20.57
CA ILE A 283 -10.46 4.62 -19.84
C ILE A 283 -10.92 4.92 -18.41
N PRO A 284 -10.19 4.49 -17.37
CA PRO A 284 -10.50 4.84 -15.99
C PRO A 284 -10.59 6.36 -15.83
N SER A 285 -11.78 6.86 -15.48
CA SER A 285 -12.01 8.29 -15.32
C SER A 285 -12.55 8.65 -13.94
N VAL A 286 -12.57 9.95 -13.66
CA VAL A 286 -13.17 10.56 -12.45
C VAL A 286 -13.94 11.83 -12.87
N SER A 287 -15.08 12.06 -12.22
CA SER A 287 -15.92 13.23 -12.49
C SER A 287 -15.49 14.43 -11.65
N LEU A 288 -15.88 15.64 -12.05
CA LEU A 288 -15.70 16.84 -11.22
C LEU A 288 -16.43 16.71 -9.87
N SER A 289 -17.61 16.08 -9.87
CA SER A 289 -18.39 15.82 -8.65
C SER A 289 -17.64 14.91 -7.68
N ASP A 290 -16.97 13.87 -8.17
CA ASP A 290 -16.14 12.99 -7.35
C ASP A 290 -14.98 13.75 -6.70
N LEU A 291 -14.28 14.61 -7.45
CA LEU A 291 -13.18 15.43 -6.92
C LEU A 291 -13.65 16.38 -5.82
N LEU A 292 -14.81 17.00 -6.00
CA LEU A 292 -15.45 17.86 -5.00
C LEU A 292 -15.89 17.07 -3.77
N HIS A 293 -16.46 15.88 -3.98
CA HIS A 293 -16.88 14.99 -2.91
C HIS A 293 -15.68 14.52 -2.06
N MET A 294 -14.57 14.14 -2.69
CA MET A 294 -13.32 13.81 -2.00
C MET A 294 -12.79 15.01 -1.20
N SER A 295 -12.84 16.22 -1.78
CA SER A 295 -12.41 17.47 -1.13
C SER A 295 -13.23 17.78 0.13
N VAL A 296 -14.55 17.61 0.07
CA VAL A 296 -15.46 17.80 1.22
C VAL A 296 -15.17 16.79 2.34
N GLN A 297 -14.94 15.53 1.99
CA GLN A 297 -14.62 14.49 2.97
C GLN A 297 -13.30 14.76 3.71
N ILE A 298 -12.25 15.19 2.99
CA ILE A 298 -10.98 15.58 3.63
C ILE A 298 -11.18 16.80 4.54
N ALA A 299 -11.93 17.80 4.10
CA ALA A 299 -12.25 18.96 4.94
C ALA A 299 -13.00 18.54 6.23
N SER A 300 -13.94 17.60 6.12
CA SER A 300 -14.69 17.04 7.25
C SER A 300 -13.77 16.32 8.27
N GLY A 301 -12.87 15.45 7.79
CA GLY A 301 -11.91 14.76 8.66
C GLY A 301 -10.96 15.74 9.36
N MET A 302 -10.42 16.73 8.63
CA MET A 302 -9.53 17.73 9.22
C MET A 302 -10.24 18.68 10.19
N LYS A 303 -11.51 18.97 9.97
CA LYS A 303 -12.38 19.70 10.90
C LYS A 303 -12.54 18.93 12.21
N TYR A 304 -12.73 17.62 12.14
CA TYR A 304 -12.76 16.76 13.33
C TYR A 304 -11.42 16.80 14.09
N LEU A 305 -10.28 16.62 13.40
CA LEU A 305 -8.95 16.70 14.04
C LEU A 305 -8.71 18.08 14.70
N ALA A 306 -9.09 19.16 14.01
CA ALA A 306 -9.03 20.51 14.54
C ALA A 306 -9.84 20.67 15.84
N SER A 307 -11.04 20.07 15.92
CA SER A 307 -11.88 20.12 17.13
C SER A 307 -11.22 19.45 18.35
N LEU A 308 -10.31 18.51 18.12
CA LEU A 308 -9.51 17.83 19.15
C LEU A 308 -8.19 18.54 19.45
N ASN A 309 -7.93 19.71 18.83
CA ASN A 309 -6.63 20.38 18.81
C ASN A 309 -5.49 19.47 18.30
N PHE A 310 -5.83 18.54 17.39
CA PHE A 310 -4.87 17.64 16.77
C PHE A 310 -4.34 18.26 15.48
N VAL A 311 -3.02 18.38 15.37
CA VAL A 311 -2.33 18.93 14.20
C VAL A 311 -1.71 17.77 13.42
N HIS A 312 -2.14 17.58 12.16
CA HIS A 312 -1.74 16.47 11.30
C HIS A 312 -0.29 16.58 10.80
N ARG A 313 0.16 17.79 10.42
CA ARG A 313 1.54 18.12 9.99
C ARG A 313 2.00 17.54 8.64
N ASP A 314 1.34 16.51 8.12
CA ASP A 314 1.68 15.88 6.83
C ASP A 314 0.42 15.56 6.01
N LEU A 315 -0.50 16.52 5.90
CA LEU A 315 -1.72 16.34 5.09
C LEU A 315 -1.36 16.46 3.60
N ALA A 316 -1.66 15.41 2.83
CA ALA A 316 -1.47 15.31 1.39
C ALA A 316 -2.33 14.18 0.82
N THR A 317 -2.51 14.11 -0.50
CA THR A 317 -3.28 13.01 -1.14
C THR A 317 -2.68 11.63 -0.86
N ARG A 318 -1.35 11.50 -0.79
CA ARG A 318 -0.64 10.25 -0.42
C ARG A 318 -0.98 9.70 0.98
N ASN A 319 -1.55 10.54 1.84
CA ASN A 319 -1.95 10.22 3.21
C ASN A 319 -3.50 10.17 3.36
N CYS A 320 -4.24 10.12 2.25
CA CYS A 320 -5.69 9.91 2.22
C CYS A 320 -5.98 8.56 1.55
N LEU A 321 -6.76 7.68 2.18
CA LEU A 321 -7.12 6.37 1.67
C LEU A 321 -8.58 6.31 1.19
N LEU A 322 -8.88 5.42 0.25
CA LEU A 322 -10.22 5.27 -0.35
C LEU A 322 -10.76 3.85 -0.26
N ASP A 323 -12.04 3.72 0.09
CA ASP A 323 -12.79 2.47 -0.03
C ASP A 323 -13.41 2.33 -1.44
N ARG A 324 -14.08 1.20 -1.69
CA ARG A 324 -14.79 0.92 -2.97
C ARG A 324 -15.86 1.96 -3.34
N ARG A 325 -16.41 2.68 -2.35
CA ARG A 325 -17.48 3.69 -2.53
C ARG A 325 -16.93 5.11 -2.62
N LEU A 326 -15.62 5.28 -2.77
CA LEU A 326 -14.93 6.57 -2.78
C LEU A 326 -15.06 7.34 -1.46
N THR A 327 -15.28 6.62 -0.34
CA THR A 327 -15.18 7.20 1.00
C THR A 327 -13.72 7.47 1.31
N ILE A 328 -13.40 8.71 1.71
CA ILE A 328 -12.05 9.11 2.08
C ILE A 328 -11.85 8.91 3.58
N LYS A 329 -10.71 8.31 3.95
CA LYS A 329 -10.20 8.34 5.33
C LYS A 329 -8.79 8.91 5.35
N ILE A 330 -8.59 9.99 6.10
CA ILE A 330 -7.27 10.57 6.36
C ILE A 330 -6.52 9.61 7.29
N ALA A 331 -5.28 9.35 6.93
CA ALA A 331 -4.42 8.36 7.53
C ALA A 331 -3.05 8.98 7.83
N ASP A 332 -2.49 8.69 9.00
CA ASP A 332 -1.13 9.12 9.36
C ASP A 332 -0.17 7.94 9.31
N PHE A 333 0.01 7.39 8.13
CA PHE A 333 0.88 6.24 7.98
C PHE A 333 2.14 6.65 7.23
N GLY A 334 3.24 6.77 7.98
CA GLY A 334 4.63 6.82 7.47
C GLY A 334 5.05 5.63 6.59
N MET A 335 4.09 4.89 6.02
CA MET A 335 4.13 4.04 4.84
C MET A 335 4.41 4.83 3.56
N SER A 336 3.86 6.04 3.43
CA SER A 336 4.01 6.83 2.21
C SER A 336 5.48 7.24 1.97
N ARG A 337 6.30 7.36 3.02
CA ARG A 337 7.68 7.87 2.92
C ARG A 337 8.61 7.08 2.01
N ASN A 338 8.43 5.77 1.87
CA ASN A 338 9.29 4.96 1.00
C ASN A 338 8.86 5.08 -0.47
N LEU A 339 7.55 5.10 -0.74
CA LEU A 339 7.01 5.23 -2.10
C LEU A 339 7.12 6.66 -2.63
N TYR A 340 6.96 7.64 -1.75
CA TYR A 340 6.95 9.07 -2.04
C TYR A 340 8.17 9.77 -1.46
N SER A 341 9.35 9.13 -1.47
CA SER A 341 10.56 9.69 -0.85
C SER A 341 10.95 11.06 -1.42
N SER A 342 10.63 11.31 -2.69
CA SER A 342 10.84 12.60 -3.38
C SER A 342 9.98 13.74 -2.86
N ASP A 343 8.91 13.45 -2.10
CA ASP A 343 8.08 14.47 -1.48
C ASP A 343 8.68 15.01 -0.17
N TYR A 344 9.74 14.36 0.33
CA TYR A 344 10.32 14.68 1.62
C TYR A 344 11.77 15.16 1.49
N TYR A 345 12.05 16.30 2.10
CA TYR A 345 13.37 16.90 2.11
C TYR A 345 14.01 16.85 3.50
N ARG A 346 15.33 16.63 3.54
CA ARG A 346 16.11 16.59 4.78
C ARG A 346 16.81 17.92 5.00
N ILE A 347 16.20 18.79 5.81
CA ILE A 347 16.84 20.03 6.27
C ILE A 347 17.90 19.68 7.33
N GLN A 348 19.12 20.21 7.19
CA GLN A 348 20.19 19.98 8.17
C GLN A 348 19.76 20.36 9.59
N GLY A 349 20.00 19.47 10.54
CA GLY A 349 19.61 19.66 11.94
C GLY A 349 18.11 19.51 12.23
N ARG A 350 17.27 19.14 11.25
CA ARG A 350 15.84 18.87 11.43
C ARG A 350 15.45 17.46 10.99
N ALA A 351 14.21 17.08 11.32
CA ALA A 351 13.58 15.88 10.78
C ALA A 351 13.37 16.01 9.25
N VAL A 352 13.10 14.89 8.61
CA VAL A 352 12.69 14.82 7.20
C VAL A 352 11.27 15.39 7.08
N LEU A 353 11.04 16.33 6.16
CA LEU A 353 9.84 17.18 6.12
C LEU A 353 9.21 17.27 4.71
N PRO A 354 7.87 17.28 4.59
CA PRO A 354 7.17 17.41 3.31
C PRO A 354 7.09 18.89 2.85
N ILE A 355 8.24 19.50 2.56
CA ILE A 355 8.38 20.96 2.42
C ILE A 355 7.42 21.60 1.40
N ARG A 356 6.99 20.86 0.37
CA ARG A 356 6.07 21.35 -0.68
C ARG A 356 4.62 21.52 -0.21
N TRP A 357 4.24 20.92 0.93
CA TRP A 357 2.93 21.05 1.56
C TRP A 357 2.93 21.99 2.77
N MET A 358 4.11 22.38 3.26
CA MET A 358 4.23 23.08 4.53
C MET A 358 4.06 24.59 4.39
N ALA A 359 3.42 25.19 5.39
CA ALA A 359 3.36 26.64 5.53
C ALA A 359 4.75 27.23 5.84
N TRP A 360 4.95 28.49 5.44
CA TRP A 360 6.24 29.17 5.63
C TRP A 360 6.68 29.20 7.10
N GLU A 361 5.76 29.37 8.05
CA GLU A 361 6.10 29.40 9.48
C GLU A 361 6.50 28.02 10.02
N SER A 362 5.99 26.95 9.41
CA SER A 362 6.38 25.58 9.77
C SER A 362 7.79 25.28 9.29
N ILE A 363 8.15 25.77 8.09
CA ILE A 363 9.51 25.60 7.54
C ILE A 363 10.51 26.53 8.22
N LEU A 364 10.23 27.81 8.40
CA LEU A 364 11.22 28.74 8.96
C LEU A 364 11.29 28.63 10.49
N LEU A 365 10.14 28.60 11.16
CA LEU A 365 10.04 28.71 12.62
C LEU A 365 9.76 27.38 13.34
N GLY A 366 9.51 26.28 12.61
CA GLY A 366 9.13 25.00 13.21
C GLY A 366 7.76 25.02 13.88
N LYS A 367 6.89 25.99 13.54
CA LYS A 367 5.57 26.16 14.14
C LYS A 367 4.52 25.35 13.36
N PHE A 368 3.98 24.31 13.99
CA PHE A 368 2.91 23.48 13.46
C PHE A 368 1.60 23.77 14.19
N THR A 369 0.55 24.09 13.44
CA THR A 369 -0.78 24.45 13.96
C THR A 369 -1.88 23.96 13.03
N THR A 370 -3.14 24.00 13.47
CA THR A 370 -4.28 23.76 12.58
C THR A 370 -4.27 24.70 11.37
N ALA A 371 -3.75 25.93 11.50
CA ALA A 371 -3.63 26.86 10.38
C ALA A 371 -2.51 26.49 9.39
N SER A 372 -1.46 25.79 9.83
CA SER A 372 -0.49 25.19 8.90
C SER A 372 -1.06 23.95 8.20
N ASP A 373 -1.95 23.20 8.87
CA ASP A 373 -2.69 22.13 8.19
C ASP A 373 -3.69 22.68 7.15
N VAL A 374 -4.28 23.85 7.40
CA VAL A 374 -5.11 24.56 6.39
C VAL A 374 -4.30 24.89 5.14
N TRP A 375 -3.04 25.32 5.31
CA TRP A 375 -2.13 25.52 4.17
C TRP A 375 -1.92 24.23 3.38
N ALA A 376 -1.59 23.14 4.08
CA ALA A 376 -1.40 21.82 3.49
C ALA A 376 -2.67 21.30 2.79
N PHE A 377 -3.85 21.60 3.34
CA PHE A 377 -5.14 21.31 2.70
C PHE A 377 -5.31 22.06 1.38
N GLY A 378 -4.91 23.33 1.30
CA GLY A 378 -4.88 24.06 0.04
C GLY A 378 -4.03 23.37 -1.03
N VAL A 379 -2.84 22.88 -0.65
CA VAL A 379 -1.98 22.09 -1.55
C VAL A 379 -2.62 20.75 -1.92
N THR A 380 -3.28 20.10 -0.96
CA THR A 380 -4.00 18.83 -1.17
C THR A 380 -5.17 19.00 -2.16
N LEU A 381 -5.91 20.11 -2.07
CA LEU A 381 -6.92 20.44 -3.08
C LEU A 381 -6.26 20.63 -4.45
N TRP A 382 -5.15 21.35 -4.52
CA TRP A 382 -4.44 21.54 -5.79
C TRP A 382 -4.03 20.19 -6.41
N GLU A 383 -3.51 19.24 -5.62
CA GLU A 383 -3.21 17.88 -6.09
C GLU A 383 -4.44 17.17 -6.66
N ILE A 384 -5.59 17.25 -5.97
CA ILE A 384 -6.84 16.62 -6.41
C ILE A 384 -7.26 17.15 -7.78
N PHE A 385 -7.18 18.47 -7.99
CA PHE A 385 -7.62 19.12 -9.23
C PHE A 385 -6.58 19.09 -10.37
N THR A 386 -5.35 18.69 -10.08
CA THR A 386 -4.36 18.29 -11.09
C THR A 386 -4.31 16.77 -11.31
N LEU A 387 -5.24 16.02 -10.70
CA LEU A 387 -5.30 14.56 -10.72
C LEU A 387 -3.98 13.90 -10.27
N CYS A 388 -3.23 14.54 -9.39
CA CYS A 388 -1.93 14.08 -8.90
C CYS A 388 -0.94 13.76 -10.03
N LYS A 389 -1.08 14.40 -11.20
CA LYS A 389 -0.21 14.15 -12.38
C LYS A 389 1.17 14.79 -12.24
N GLU A 390 1.30 15.74 -11.33
CA GLU A 390 2.57 16.40 -11.03
C GLU A 390 2.69 16.78 -9.55
N GLN A 391 3.93 16.95 -9.11
CA GLN A 391 4.26 17.37 -7.77
C GLN A 391 4.00 18.87 -7.58
N PRO A 392 3.54 19.34 -6.41
CA PRO A 392 3.45 20.77 -6.14
C PRO A 392 4.79 21.47 -6.33
N TYR A 393 4.78 22.58 -7.08
CA TYR A 393 5.99 23.32 -7.47
C TYR A 393 6.98 22.47 -8.28
N SER A 394 6.49 21.61 -9.17
CA SER A 394 7.29 20.70 -10.02
C SER A 394 8.44 21.37 -10.78
N LEU A 395 8.33 22.67 -11.07
CA LEU A 395 9.35 23.48 -11.75
C LEU A 395 10.44 24.04 -10.83
N LEU A 396 10.31 23.87 -9.51
CA LEU A 396 11.25 24.38 -8.50
C LEU A 396 12.02 23.22 -7.86
N SER A 397 13.31 23.41 -7.61
CA SER A 397 14.09 22.52 -6.73
C SER A 397 13.64 22.65 -5.27
N ASP A 398 14.04 21.70 -4.44
CA ASP A 398 13.71 21.75 -3.01
C ASP A 398 14.31 22.98 -2.31
N GLU A 399 15.52 23.40 -2.69
CA GLU A 399 16.12 24.65 -2.23
C GLU A 399 15.31 25.87 -2.66
N GLN A 400 14.84 25.91 -3.90
CA GLN A 400 14.00 27.01 -4.41
C GLN A 400 12.63 27.05 -3.72
N VAL A 401 12.07 25.89 -3.36
CA VAL A 401 10.85 25.82 -2.53
C VAL A 401 11.12 26.43 -1.16
N ILE A 402 12.27 26.13 -0.53
CA ILE A 402 12.67 26.74 0.74
C ILE A 402 12.87 28.25 0.59
N GLU A 403 13.56 28.71 -0.47
CA GLU A 403 13.73 30.14 -0.75
C GLU A 403 12.40 30.86 -0.90
N ASN A 404 11.44 30.25 -1.59
CA ASN A 404 10.09 30.77 -1.77
C ASN A 404 9.35 30.96 -0.42
N THR A 405 9.60 30.11 0.59
CA THR A 405 9.06 30.34 1.95
C THR A 405 9.60 31.62 2.59
N GLY A 406 10.83 32.00 2.27
CA GLY A 406 11.42 33.28 2.64
C GLY A 406 10.70 34.46 2.00
N GLU A 407 10.27 34.33 0.75
CA GLU A 407 9.47 35.36 0.07
C GLU A 407 8.08 35.52 0.68
N PHE A 408 7.44 34.41 1.09
CA PHE A 408 6.19 34.49 1.87
C PHE A 408 6.38 35.23 3.20
N PHE A 409 7.49 34.98 3.90
CA PHE A 409 7.81 35.70 5.14
C PHE A 409 8.02 37.21 4.91
N ARG A 410 8.78 37.57 3.86
CA ARG A 410 9.09 38.96 3.50
C ARG A 410 7.88 39.74 2.98
N ASN A 411 6.94 39.08 2.31
CA ASN A 411 5.70 39.66 1.78
C ASN A 411 5.90 40.82 0.79
N GLN A 412 6.85 40.70 -0.13
CA GLN A 412 7.20 41.74 -1.11
C GLN A 412 6.59 41.51 -2.49
N GLY A 413 5.65 40.56 -2.63
CA GLY A 413 5.01 40.23 -3.90
C GLY A 413 5.88 39.35 -4.83
N ARG A 414 6.95 38.75 -4.31
CA ARG A 414 7.87 37.85 -5.04
C ARG A 414 7.58 36.37 -4.81
N GLN A 415 6.70 36.06 -3.87
CA GLN A 415 6.31 34.70 -3.56
C GLN A 415 5.61 34.05 -4.76
N ILE A 416 5.92 32.78 -5.00
CA ILE A 416 5.36 31.95 -6.06
C ILE A 416 4.25 31.09 -5.44
N PHE A 417 3.05 31.21 -5.99
CA PHE A 417 1.90 30.36 -5.65
C PHE A 417 1.78 29.21 -6.65
N LEU A 418 1.07 28.14 -6.24
CA LEU A 418 0.63 27.13 -7.19
C LEU A 418 -0.36 27.75 -8.19
N TYR A 419 -0.30 27.34 -9.44
CA TYR A 419 -1.17 27.86 -10.49
C TYR A 419 -2.60 27.27 -10.38
N ALA A 420 -3.58 27.94 -11.00
CA ALA A 420 -4.95 27.46 -11.04
C ALA A 420 -5.08 26.21 -11.93
N PRO A 421 -5.46 25.02 -11.39
CA PRO A 421 -5.63 23.83 -12.22
C PRO A 421 -6.73 24.07 -13.27
N PRO A 422 -6.58 23.61 -14.53
CA PRO A 422 -7.55 23.87 -15.60
C PRO A 422 -8.98 23.41 -15.28
N LEU A 423 -9.11 22.41 -14.41
CA LEU A 423 -10.37 21.77 -14.02
C LEU A 423 -10.99 22.39 -12.77
N CYS A 424 -10.27 23.30 -12.10
CA CYS A 424 -10.68 23.89 -10.84
C CYS A 424 -11.63 25.07 -11.09
N PRO A 425 -12.85 25.08 -10.49
CA PRO A 425 -13.71 26.25 -10.53
C PRO A 425 -13.01 27.49 -9.94
N PRO A 426 -13.18 28.70 -10.50
CA PRO A 426 -12.52 29.91 -10.00
C PRO A 426 -12.75 30.18 -8.51
N SER A 427 -13.98 29.97 -8.03
CA SER A 427 -14.33 30.12 -6.61
C SER A 427 -13.57 29.15 -5.70
N LEU A 428 -13.24 27.96 -6.20
CA LEU A 428 -12.47 26.97 -5.47
C LEU A 428 -10.99 27.33 -5.45
N PHE A 429 -10.45 27.85 -6.55
CA PHE A 429 -9.08 28.35 -6.57
C PHE A 429 -8.91 29.58 -5.66
N GLU A 430 -9.89 30.48 -5.58
CA GLU A 430 -9.90 31.57 -4.60
C GLU A 430 -9.86 31.02 -3.16
N LEU A 431 -10.56 29.92 -2.88
CA LEU A 431 -10.51 29.25 -1.58
C LEU A 431 -9.10 28.70 -1.29
N MET A 432 -8.45 28.06 -2.27
CA MET A 432 -7.04 27.60 -2.14
C MET A 432 -6.11 28.77 -1.83
N MET A 433 -6.26 29.89 -2.53
CA MET A 433 -5.46 31.11 -2.29
C MET A 433 -5.65 31.68 -0.88
N ARG A 434 -6.84 31.54 -0.29
CA ARG A 434 -7.09 31.92 1.12
C ARG A 434 -6.37 31.00 2.10
N CYS A 435 -6.20 29.72 1.78
CA CYS A 435 -5.39 28.80 2.61
C CYS A 435 -3.92 29.21 2.67
N TRP A 436 -3.40 29.85 1.61
CA TRP A 436 -2.00 30.28 1.51
C TRP A 436 -1.77 31.74 1.90
N ARG A 437 -2.65 32.33 2.72
CA ARG A 437 -2.41 33.65 3.31
C ARG A 437 -1.19 33.60 4.23
N ARG A 438 -0.36 34.65 4.14
CA ARG A 438 0.83 34.79 4.97
C ARG A 438 0.47 34.77 6.44
N ASP A 439 -0.45 35.65 6.85
CA ASP A 439 -0.83 35.83 8.23
C ASP A 439 -1.85 34.76 8.64
N ILE A 440 -1.55 34.09 9.75
CA ILE A 440 -2.33 32.94 10.26
C ILE A 440 -3.83 33.26 10.43
N PRO A 441 -4.22 34.42 11.00
CA PRO A 441 -5.64 34.74 11.22
C PRO A 441 -6.45 34.92 9.93
N ASP A 442 -5.79 35.18 8.80
CA ASP A 442 -6.46 35.40 7.50
C ASP A 442 -6.80 34.07 6.80
N ARG A 443 -6.24 32.96 7.29
CA ARG A 443 -6.55 31.62 6.77
C ARG A 443 -7.92 31.17 7.28
N PRO A 444 -8.73 30.51 6.45
CA PRO A 444 -10.01 29.96 6.88
C PRO A 444 -9.80 28.85 7.92
N THR A 445 -10.82 28.61 8.75
CA THR A 445 -10.86 27.41 9.61
C THR A 445 -11.35 26.21 8.80
N PHE A 446 -11.08 24.98 9.26
CA PHE A 446 -11.64 23.78 8.62
C PHE A 446 -13.16 23.73 8.64
N GLU A 447 -13.82 24.29 9.67
CA GLU A 447 -15.28 24.48 9.65
C GLU A 447 -15.69 25.41 8.49
N GLY A 448 -15.01 26.55 8.32
CA GLY A 448 -15.26 27.46 7.21
C GLY A 448 -15.01 26.83 5.84
N LEU A 449 -13.94 26.05 5.69
CA LEU A 449 -13.61 25.30 4.46
C LEU A 449 -14.69 24.26 4.14
N TYR A 450 -15.11 23.47 5.13
CA TYR A 450 -16.16 22.47 4.97
C TYR A 450 -17.48 23.12 4.53
N GLN A 451 -17.89 24.23 5.16
CA GLN A 451 -19.11 24.95 4.78
C GLN A 451 -19.02 25.57 3.38
N ALA A 452 -17.83 26.03 2.96
CA ALA A 452 -17.62 26.57 1.62
C ALA A 452 -17.65 25.48 0.53
N LEU A 453 -17.16 24.28 0.81
CA LEU A 453 -17.09 23.18 -0.15
C LEU A 453 -18.39 22.39 -0.29
N ARG A 454 -19.12 22.20 0.82
CA ARG A 454 -20.32 21.35 0.89
C ARG A 454 -21.40 21.65 -0.17
N PRO A 455 -21.72 22.91 -0.53
CA PRO A 455 -22.74 23.20 -1.54
C PRO A 455 -22.41 22.64 -2.93
N HIS A 456 -21.13 22.45 -3.26
CA HIS A 456 -20.67 21.99 -4.57
C HIS A 456 -20.87 20.48 -4.80
N VAL A 457 -21.26 19.71 -3.77
CA VAL A 457 -21.54 18.27 -3.87
C VAL A 457 -23.03 17.98 -4.13
N ASN A 458 -23.92 18.90 -3.78
CA ASN A 458 -25.37 18.73 -3.91
C ASN A 458 -25.95 19.38 -5.18
N GLN A 459 -25.09 19.82 -6.11
CA GLN A 459 -25.42 20.32 -7.44
C GLN A 459 -24.99 19.27 -8.47
#